data_AF-A0A960SY56-F1
#
_entry.id   AF-A0A960SY56-F1
#
_cell.length_a   1.000
_cell.length_b   1.000
_cell.length_c   1.000
_cell.angle_alpha   90.00
_cell.angle_beta   90.00
_cell.angle_gamma   90.00
#
_symmetry.space_group_name_H-M   'P 1'
#
loop_
_entity.id
_entity.type
_entity.pdbx_description
1 polymer ?
#
loop_
_entity_poly.entity_id
_entity_poly.type
_entity_poly.pdbx_seq_one_letter_code
_entity_poly.pdbx_strand_id
1 'polypeptide(L)'
;MNIYENPPDTSPRIHDLPFEQRPREKLARLGPAALDNSELIALFLSTGVRGRSAIEIGRDLLRKYGSIGALGGLPLAELARERGLGIAKASKLAAAFELGIRVARESFRAEPLESPERIHELFAPQIAHLSQEHVVVATLDSRLRPTGSDTVSVGTVSESNAHPREILRPVLSRGGFGFILIHNHPSGDPSPSQADYQITRRIIEAAELMQLRFLDHVIIGRNSPGRQPYFSFREAGIVP
;
A
#
# COMPACT_ATOMS: atom_id res chain seq x y z
N MET A 1 -11.06 50.68 -23.36
CA MET A 1 -12.18 49.72 -23.25
C MET A 1 -11.60 48.36 -23.57
N ASN A 2 -11.27 47.55 -22.56
CA ASN A 2 -10.48 46.32 -22.73
C ASN A 2 -11.42 45.12 -22.61
N ILE A 3 -11.70 44.47 -23.75
CA ILE A 3 -12.59 43.31 -23.89
C ILE A 3 -11.75 42.03 -23.91
N TYR A 4 -11.34 41.58 -22.73
CA TYR A 4 -10.91 40.19 -22.52
C TYR A 4 -11.77 39.61 -21.39
N GLU A 5 -13.04 39.34 -21.71
CA GLU A 5 -13.85 38.43 -20.91
C GLU A 5 -13.29 37.02 -21.10
N ASN A 6 -12.76 36.43 -20.04
CA ASN A 6 -12.46 35.00 -20.01
C ASN A 6 -13.74 34.23 -20.36
N PRO A 7 -13.69 33.21 -21.24
CA PRO A 7 -14.87 32.40 -21.54
C PRO A 7 -15.38 31.77 -20.23
N PRO A 8 -16.72 31.65 -20.05
CA PRO A 8 -17.26 31.04 -18.85
C PRO A 8 -16.73 29.61 -18.72
N ASP A 9 -16.20 29.30 -17.54
CA ASP A 9 -15.72 28.00 -17.12
C ASP A 9 -16.89 26.99 -17.15
N THR A 10 -17.07 26.32 -18.29
CA THR A 10 -18.27 25.56 -18.69
C THR A 10 -18.08 24.06 -18.53
N SER A 11 -17.41 23.68 -17.45
CA SER A 11 -17.40 22.30 -17.01
C SER A 11 -18.80 21.92 -16.50
N PRO A 12 -19.49 20.93 -17.11
CA PRO A 12 -20.85 20.59 -16.72
C PRO A 12 -20.89 20.14 -15.26
N ARG A 13 -21.84 20.68 -14.49
CA ARG A 13 -22.05 20.23 -13.12
C ARG A 13 -22.60 18.81 -13.17
N ILE A 14 -22.45 18.07 -12.08
CA ILE A 14 -23.02 16.71 -11.99
C ILE A 14 -24.53 16.72 -12.23
N HIS A 15 -25.25 17.77 -11.79
CA HIS A 15 -26.68 17.91 -12.05
C HIS A 15 -27.02 18.15 -13.53
N ASP A 16 -26.07 18.63 -14.32
CA ASP A 16 -26.27 18.86 -15.76
C ASP A 16 -26.08 17.56 -16.57
N LEU A 17 -25.52 16.51 -15.95
CA LEU A 17 -25.45 15.18 -16.54
C LEU A 17 -26.84 14.53 -16.59
N PRO A 18 -27.11 13.70 -17.63
CA PRO A 18 -28.27 12.82 -17.65
C PRO A 18 -28.39 12.08 -16.33
N PHE A 19 -29.61 11.96 -15.79
CA PHE A 19 -29.85 11.38 -14.47
C PHE A 19 -29.13 10.04 -14.26
N GLU A 20 -29.15 9.18 -15.28
CA GLU A 20 -28.51 7.86 -15.23
C GLU A 20 -26.98 7.86 -15.30
N GLN A 21 -26.37 8.98 -15.67
CA GLN A 21 -24.92 9.16 -15.72
C GLN A 21 -24.36 9.84 -14.47
N ARG A 22 -25.23 10.29 -13.56
CA ARG A 22 -24.79 10.87 -12.29
C ARG A 22 -24.24 9.76 -11.39
N PRO A 23 -23.11 9.96 -10.69
CA PRO A 23 -22.42 8.86 -10.00
C PRO A 23 -23.27 8.11 -8.97
N ARG A 24 -24.12 8.80 -8.20
CA ARG A 24 -24.94 8.15 -7.15
C ARG A 24 -26.04 7.28 -7.77
N GLU A 25 -26.68 7.80 -8.79
CA GLU A 25 -27.75 7.16 -9.54
C GLU A 25 -27.22 5.98 -10.35
N LYS A 26 -26.07 6.15 -11.00
CA LYS A 26 -25.34 5.09 -11.69
C LYS A 26 -24.94 3.97 -10.74
N LEU A 27 -24.43 4.30 -9.55
CA LEU A 27 -24.08 3.33 -8.51
C LEU A 27 -25.31 2.55 -8.02
N ALA A 28 -26.43 3.24 -7.77
CA ALA A 28 -27.66 2.60 -7.31
C ALA A 28 -28.23 1.62 -8.36
N ARG A 29 -28.10 1.94 -9.65
CA ARG A 29 -28.66 1.16 -10.75
C ARG A 29 -27.77 0.01 -11.20
N LEU A 30 -26.46 0.25 -11.33
CA LEU A 30 -25.51 -0.67 -11.97
C LEU A 30 -24.45 -1.23 -11.01
N GLY A 31 -24.43 -0.77 -9.76
CA GLY A 31 -23.42 -1.14 -8.78
C GLY A 31 -22.08 -0.40 -8.93
N PRO A 32 -21.16 -0.58 -7.98
CA PRO A 32 -19.89 0.15 -7.93
C PRO A 32 -18.96 -0.16 -9.12
N ALA A 33 -19.04 -1.36 -9.71
CA ALA A 33 -18.17 -1.78 -10.81
C ALA A 33 -18.43 -1.02 -12.13
N ALA A 34 -19.58 -0.36 -12.26
CA ALA A 34 -19.90 0.45 -13.44
C ALA A 34 -19.26 1.85 -13.41
N LEU A 35 -18.74 2.28 -12.25
CA LEU A 35 -18.14 3.59 -12.07
C LEU A 35 -16.64 3.53 -12.39
N ASP A 36 -16.15 4.56 -13.08
CA ASP A 36 -14.71 4.77 -13.19
C ASP A 36 -14.11 5.36 -11.88
N ASN A 37 -12.78 5.38 -11.78
CA ASN A 37 -12.09 5.88 -10.59
C ASN A 37 -12.45 7.35 -10.28
N SER A 38 -12.67 8.19 -11.30
CA SER A 38 -13.02 9.60 -11.09
C SER A 38 -14.44 9.76 -10.55
N GLU A 39 -15.37 8.92 -10.99
CA GLU A 39 -16.74 8.83 -10.48
C GLU A 39 -16.76 8.30 -9.03
N LEU A 40 -15.94 7.28 -8.72
CA LEU A 40 -15.80 6.76 -7.36
C LEU A 40 -15.27 7.83 -6.40
N ILE A 41 -14.22 8.57 -6.80
CA ILE A 41 -13.69 9.68 -6.00
C ILE A 41 -14.77 10.76 -5.81
N ALA A 42 -15.53 11.09 -6.86
CA ALA A 42 -16.57 12.11 -6.80
C ALA A 42 -17.63 11.84 -5.72
N LEU A 43 -17.95 10.57 -5.45
CA LEU A 43 -18.89 10.19 -4.40
C LEU A 43 -18.43 10.67 -3.01
N PHE A 44 -17.15 10.51 -2.70
CA PHE A 44 -16.56 10.96 -1.42
C PHE A 44 -16.47 12.49 -1.32
N LEU A 45 -16.17 13.15 -2.45
CA LEU A 45 -16.10 14.60 -2.52
C LEU A 45 -17.48 15.26 -2.37
N SER A 46 -18.54 14.58 -2.81
CA SER A 46 -19.96 15.00 -2.81
C SER A 46 -20.27 16.23 -3.68
N THR A 47 -19.49 17.29 -3.59
CA THR A 47 -19.64 18.54 -4.34
C THR A 47 -18.31 18.97 -4.94
N GLY A 48 -18.39 19.67 -6.08
CA GLY A 48 -17.25 20.28 -6.73
C GLY A 48 -16.81 21.61 -6.08
N VAL A 49 -16.06 22.40 -6.83
CA VAL A 49 -15.76 23.81 -6.53
C VAL A 49 -16.26 24.68 -7.67
N ARG A 50 -16.22 26.01 -7.51
CA ARG A 50 -16.54 26.92 -8.61
C ARG A 50 -15.69 26.59 -9.83
N GLY A 51 -16.34 26.28 -10.94
CA GLY A 51 -15.70 25.95 -12.22
C GLY A 51 -15.34 24.48 -12.43
N ARG A 52 -15.42 23.62 -11.40
CA ARG A 52 -15.07 22.20 -11.53
C ARG A 52 -16.02 21.28 -10.76
N SER A 53 -16.56 20.29 -11.44
CA SER A 53 -17.37 19.23 -10.84
C SER A 53 -16.53 18.31 -9.94
N ALA A 54 -17.17 17.53 -9.08
CA ALA A 54 -16.45 16.55 -8.25
C ALA A 54 -15.78 15.45 -9.09
N ILE A 55 -16.36 15.09 -10.24
CA ILE A 55 -15.78 14.13 -11.18
C ILE A 55 -14.48 14.69 -11.77
N GLU A 56 -14.46 15.96 -12.14
CA GLU A 56 -13.26 16.59 -12.68
C GLU A 56 -12.16 16.75 -11.65
N ILE A 57 -12.51 17.09 -10.40
CA ILE A 57 -11.54 17.08 -9.31
C ILE A 57 -10.94 15.67 -9.17
N GLY A 58 -11.76 14.62 -9.19
CA GLY A 58 -11.28 13.23 -9.16
C GLY A 58 -10.35 12.90 -10.33
N ARG A 59 -10.71 13.34 -11.54
CA ARG A 59 -9.90 13.14 -12.75
C ARG A 59 -8.56 13.89 -12.69
N ASP A 60 -8.56 15.11 -12.16
CA ASP A 60 -7.35 15.92 -11.99
C ASP A 60 -6.39 15.31 -10.95
N LEU A 61 -6.93 14.80 -9.85
CA LEU A 61 -6.14 14.06 -8.85
C LEU A 61 -5.47 12.82 -9.49
N LEU A 62 -6.24 12.02 -10.21
CA LEU A 62 -5.70 10.83 -10.88
C LEU A 62 -4.65 11.20 -11.94
N ARG A 63 -4.84 12.30 -12.67
CA ARG A 63 -3.84 12.78 -13.64
C ARG A 63 -2.57 13.27 -12.95
N LYS A 64 -2.70 13.99 -11.83
CA LYS A 64 -1.58 14.56 -11.08
C LYS A 64 -0.73 13.48 -10.41
N TYR A 65 -1.38 12.48 -9.80
CA TYR A 65 -0.70 11.43 -9.01
C TYR A 65 -0.51 10.11 -9.77
N GLY A 66 -1.05 10.00 -10.99
CA GLY A 66 -0.83 8.89 -11.92
C GLY A 66 -1.68 7.63 -11.66
N SER A 67 -2.00 7.31 -10.40
CA SER A 67 -2.80 6.13 -10.06
C SER A 67 -3.62 6.30 -8.78
N ILE A 68 -4.63 5.44 -8.59
CA ILE A 68 -5.44 5.40 -7.37
C ILE A 68 -4.61 4.98 -6.14
N GLY A 69 -3.63 4.08 -6.32
CA GLY A 69 -2.73 3.65 -5.25
C GLY A 69 -1.78 4.77 -4.82
N ALA A 70 -1.19 5.50 -5.77
CA ALA A 70 -0.35 6.65 -5.48
C ALA A 70 -1.13 7.77 -4.75
N LEU A 71 -2.38 8.01 -5.16
CA LEU A 71 -3.28 8.94 -4.46
C LEU A 71 -3.60 8.47 -3.03
N GLY A 72 -3.84 7.17 -2.84
CA GLY A 72 -4.15 6.58 -1.53
C GLY A 72 -2.97 6.55 -0.55
N GLY A 73 -1.74 6.61 -1.05
CA GLY A 73 -0.51 6.67 -0.23
C GLY A 73 -0.13 8.06 0.26
N LEU A 74 -0.85 9.12 -0.14
CA LEU A 74 -0.51 10.49 0.27
C LEU A 74 -0.80 10.75 1.75
N PRO A 75 0.06 11.50 2.47
CA PRO A 75 -0.28 12.00 3.79
C PRO A 75 -1.55 12.85 3.77
N LEU A 76 -2.40 12.73 4.80
CA LEU A 76 -3.65 13.49 4.91
C LEU A 76 -3.45 15.00 4.72
N ALA A 77 -2.36 15.55 5.26
CA ALA A 77 -2.03 16.96 5.15
C ALA A 77 -1.74 17.40 3.70
N GLU A 78 -1.17 16.52 2.88
CA GLU A 78 -0.93 16.77 1.47
C GLU A 78 -2.24 16.70 0.69
N LEU A 79 -3.04 15.66 0.92
CA LEU A 79 -4.35 15.50 0.29
C LEU A 79 -5.30 16.67 0.63
N ALA A 80 -5.22 17.21 1.84
CA ALA A 80 -6.00 18.37 2.28
C ALA A 80 -5.62 19.69 1.58
N ARG A 81 -4.41 19.80 1.02
CA ARG A 81 -3.95 20.98 0.27
C ARG A 81 -4.47 21.02 -1.17
N GLU A 82 -4.99 19.91 -1.68
CA GLU A 82 -5.56 19.86 -3.02
C GLU A 82 -6.81 20.73 -3.15
N ARG A 83 -6.87 21.48 -4.25
CA ARG A 83 -7.95 22.43 -4.50
C ARG A 83 -9.29 21.69 -4.55
N GLY A 84 -10.16 22.03 -3.60
CA GLY A 84 -11.52 21.50 -3.53
C GLY A 84 -11.71 20.30 -2.62
N LEU A 85 -10.65 19.84 -1.94
CA LEU A 85 -10.74 18.80 -0.92
C LEU A 85 -10.89 19.42 0.47
N GLY A 86 -9.88 20.17 0.91
CA GLY A 86 -9.78 20.60 2.31
C GLY A 86 -9.74 19.40 3.27
N ILE A 87 -9.66 19.67 4.57
CA ILE A 87 -9.50 18.60 5.57
C ILE A 87 -10.68 17.61 5.58
N ALA A 88 -11.90 18.10 5.40
CA ALA A 88 -13.11 17.28 5.53
C ALA A 88 -13.23 16.24 4.40
N LYS A 89 -13.03 16.64 3.14
CA LYS A 89 -13.12 15.68 2.02
C LYS A 89 -11.86 14.82 1.91
N ALA A 90 -10.68 15.37 2.23
CA ALA A 90 -9.44 14.60 2.30
C ALA A 90 -9.53 13.47 3.34
N SER A 91 -10.10 13.74 4.52
CA SER A 91 -10.27 12.72 5.57
C SER A 91 -11.15 11.56 5.11
N LYS A 92 -12.23 11.83 4.36
CA LYS A 92 -13.10 10.78 3.82
C LYS A 92 -12.37 9.88 2.82
N LEU A 93 -11.58 10.48 1.92
CA LEU A 93 -10.79 9.72 0.95
C LEU A 93 -9.71 8.90 1.63
N ALA A 94 -8.94 9.49 2.56
CA ALA A 94 -7.93 8.78 3.33
C ALA A 94 -8.52 7.59 4.09
N ALA A 95 -9.68 7.77 4.74
CA ALA A 95 -10.39 6.69 5.42
C ALA A 95 -10.85 5.60 4.45
N ALA A 96 -11.37 5.96 3.27
CA ALA A 96 -11.80 4.98 2.27
C ALA A 96 -10.62 4.13 1.75
N PHE A 97 -9.46 4.74 1.52
CA PHE A 97 -8.25 4.02 1.11
C PHE A 97 -7.76 3.07 2.21
N GLU A 98 -7.71 3.52 3.46
CA GLU A 98 -7.32 2.67 4.59
C GLU A 98 -8.28 1.48 4.78
N LEU A 99 -9.59 1.68 4.62
CA LEU A 99 -10.56 0.58 4.62
C LEU A 99 -10.28 -0.42 3.49
N GLY A 100 -10.00 0.06 2.28
CA GLY A 100 -9.60 -0.79 1.15
C GLY A 100 -8.34 -1.60 1.46
N ILE A 101 -7.32 -0.97 2.07
CA ILE A 101 -6.09 -1.65 2.52
C ILE A 101 -6.41 -2.72 3.56
N ARG A 102 -7.29 -2.46 4.53
CA ARG A 102 -7.68 -3.45 5.55
C ARG A 102 -8.43 -4.65 4.97
N VAL A 103 -9.38 -4.41 4.07
CA VAL A 103 -10.12 -5.50 3.39
C VAL A 103 -9.18 -6.34 2.53
N ALA A 104 -8.24 -5.70 1.83
CA ALA A 104 -7.21 -6.42 1.08
C ALA A 104 -6.34 -7.27 2.02
N ARG A 105 -5.90 -6.72 3.15
CA ARG A 105 -5.14 -7.47 4.17
C ARG A 105 -5.93 -8.67 4.71
N GLU A 106 -7.22 -8.52 4.98
CA GLU A 106 -8.07 -9.62 5.45
C GLU A 106 -8.19 -10.75 4.43
N SER A 107 -8.45 -10.41 3.16
CA SER A 107 -8.58 -11.40 2.08
C SER A 107 -7.29 -12.20 1.88
N PHE A 108 -6.13 -11.55 2.03
CA PHE A 108 -4.84 -12.22 1.93
C PHE A 108 -4.43 -13.03 3.16
N ARG A 109 -5.06 -12.82 4.34
CA ARG A 109 -4.85 -13.68 5.52
C ARG A 109 -5.37 -15.10 5.35
N ALA A 110 -6.26 -15.34 4.39
CA ALA A 110 -6.81 -16.67 4.13
C ALA A 110 -5.89 -17.55 3.26
N GLU A 111 -5.03 -16.94 2.43
CA GLU A 111 -4.21 -17.65 1.45
C GLU A 111 -2.79 -17.95 1.99
N PRO A 112 -2.22 -19.12 1.69
CA PRO A 112 -0.83 -19.42 2.01
C PRO A 112 0.17 -18.47 1.34
N LEU A 113 1.22 -18.09 2.06
CA LEU A 113 2.36 -17.33 1.52
C LEU A 113 3.49 -18.27 1.09
N GLU A 114 3.27 -18.98 -0.01
CA GLU A 114 4.18 -20.05 -0.48
C GLU A 114 5.22 -19.58 -1.51
N SER A 115 5.07 -18.38 -2.08
CA SER A 115 6.00 -17.81 -3.06
C SER A 115 6.34 -16.35 -2.75
N PRO A 116 7.55 -15.89 -3.13
CA PRO A 116 7.95 -14.51 -2.91
C PRO A 116 7.13 -13.50 -3.71
N GLU A 117 6.57 -13.88 -4.87
CA GLU A 117 5.58 -13.06 -5.58
C GLU A 117 4.37 -12.79 -4.69
N ARG A 118 3.85 -13.82 -4.03
CA ARG A 118 2.67 -13.70 -3.18
C ARG A 118 2.96 -12.85 -1.94
N ILE A 119 4.16 -13.01 -1.36
CA ILE A 119 4.64 -12.17 -0.27
C ILE A 119 4.73 -10.71 -0.74
N HIS A 120 5.33 -10.46 -1.90
CA HIS A 120 5.43 -9.13 -2.48
C HIS A 120 4.05 -8.52 -2.78
N GLU A 121 3.11 -9.25 -3.39
CA GLU A 121 1.75 -8.77 -3.65
C GLU A 121 1.03 -8.31 -2.37
N LEU A 122 1.25 -9.03 -1.26
CA LEU A 122 0.66 -8.69 0.03
C LEU A 122 1.33 -7.47 0.66
N PHE A 123 2.66 -7.44 0.72
CA PHE A 123 3.40 -6.45 1.52
C PHE A 123 3.80 -5.19 0.75
N ALA A 124 4.02 -5.27 -0.56
CA ALA A 124 4.50 -4.12 -1.34
C ALA A 124 3.55 -2.91 -1.33
N PRO A 125 2.21 -3.08 -1.44
CA PRO A 125 1.30 -1.94 -1.32
C PRO A 125 1.41 -1.21 0.03
N GLN A 126 1.89 -1.91 1.07
CA GLN A 126 1.96 -1.39 2.43
C GLN A 126 3.27 -0.66 2.72
N ILE A 127 4.40 -1.13 2.18
CA ILE A 127 5.72 -0.63 2.56
C ILE A 127 6.59 -0.08 1.41
N ALA A 128 6.32 -0.41 0.15
CA ALA A 128 7.19 -0.04 -0.98
C ALA A 128 7.30 1.49 -1.20
N HIS A 129 6.26 2.23 -0.82
CA HIS A 129 6.17 3.69 -1.00
C HIS A 129 6.75 4.48 0.18
N LEU A 130 7.13 3.81 1.28
CA LEU A 130 7.61 4.47 2.49
C LEU A 130 9.01 5.05 2.28
N SER A 131 9.23 6.25 2.80
CA SER A 131 10.52 6.97 2.70
C SER A 131 11.58 6.50 3.70
N GLN A 132 11.20 5.64 4.64
CA GLN A 132 12.07 5.00 5.60
C GLN A 132 12.00 3.48 5.40
N GLU A 133 13.08 2.80 5.75
CA GLU A 133 13.13 1.35 5.79
C GLU A 133 12.26 0.83 6.94
N HIS A 134 11.40 -0.13 6.66
CA HIS A 134 10.51 -0.78 7.61
C HIS A 134 10.78 -2.26 7.57
N VAL A 135 11.20 -2.82 8.70
CA VAL A 135 11.36 -4.27 8.86
C VAL A 135 10.08 -4.82 9.46
N VAL A 136 9.46 -5.74 8.76
CA VAL A 136 8.18 -6.36 9.07
C VAL A 136 8.37 -7.86 9.23
N VAL A 137 7.76 -8.42 10.26
CA VAL A 137 7.71 -9.87 10.48
C VAL A 137 6.28 -10.33 10.27
N ALA A 138 6.07 -11.23 9.31
CA ALA A 138 4.79 -11.90 9.10
C ALA A 138 4.78 -13.23 9.83
N THR A 139 3.86 -13.42 10.78
CA THR A 139 3.69 -14.69 11.50
C THR A 139 2.73 -15.60 10.75
N LEU A 140 3.07 -16.89 10.63
CA LEU A 140 2.30 -17.86 9.86
C LEU A 140 1.77 -19.01 10.72
N ASP A 141 0.63 -19.57 10.32
CA ASP A 141 0.12 -20.83 10.85
C ASP A 141 0.76 -22.05 10.16
N SER A 142 0.36 -23.27 10.57
CA SER A 142 0.87 -24.53 10.01
C SER A 142 0.49 -24.78 8.54
N ARG A 143 -0.43 -23.98 7.99
CA ARG A 143 -0.80 -23.97 6.56
C ARG A 143 -0.15 -22.79 5.82
N LEU A 144 0.86 -22.16 6.43
CA LEU A 144 1.62 -21.02 5.89
C LEU A 144 0.75 -19.78 5.61
N ARG A 145 -0.41 -19.66 6.27
CA ARG A 145 -1.28 -18.50 6.15
C ARG A 145 -0.89 -17.42 7.16
N PRO A 146 -0.91 -16.13 6.79
CA PRO A 146 -0.52 -15.09 7.71
C PRO A 146 -1.55 -14.89 8.83
N THR A 147 -1.11 -15.03 10.07
CA THR A 147 -1.92 -14.81 11.29
C THR A 147 -1.78 -13.38 11.83
N GLY A 148 -0.74 -12.67 11.40
CA GLY A 148 -0.46 -11.29 11.79
C GLY A 148 0.86 -10.81 11.21
N SER A 149 1.08 -9.50 11.27
CA SER A 149 2.35 -8.89 10.90
C SER A 149 2.68 -7.74 11.82
N ASP A 150 3.95 -7.60 12.19
CA ASP A 150 4.43 -6.57 13.09
C ASP A 150 5.64 -5.85 12.48
N THR A 151 5.63 -4.51 12.48
CA THR A 151 6.81 -3.73 12.16
C THR A 151 7.73 -3.71 13.37
N VAL A 152 8.92 -4.30 13.24
CA VAL A 152 9.90 -4.47 14.34
C VAL A 152 11.00 -3.41 14.32
N SER A 153 11.23 -2.75 13.18
CA SER A 153 12.18 -1.65 13.04
C SER A 153 11.70 -0.64 12.00
N VAL A 154 12.01 0.64 12.23
CA VAL A 154 11.78 1.76 11.30
C VAL A 154 13.04 2.64 11.23
N GLY A 155 13.46 2.99 10.02
CA GLY A 155 14.70 3.74 9.74
C GLY A 155 15.85 2.82 9.32
N THR A 156 17.02 3.42 9.04
CA THR A 156 18.20 2.67 8.60
C THR A 156 18.51 1.54 9.58
N VAL A 157 18.66 0.30 9.09
CA VAL A 157 19.10 -0.81 9.93
C VAL A 157 20.46 -0.46 10.55
N SER A 158 20.43 -0.08 11.83
CA SER A 158 21.61 -0.16 12.69
C SER A 158 21.66 -1.58 13.26
N GLU A 159 22.86 -2.09 13.57
CA GLU A 159 23.06 -3.40 14.22
C GLU A 159 22.19 -3.62 15.48
N SER A 160 21.67 -2.55 16.09
CA SER A 160 20.83 -2.60 17.29
C SER A 160 19.35 -2.89 17.04
N ASN A 161 18.78 -2.54 15.88
CA ASN A 161 17.32 -2.53 15.67
C ASN A 161 16.77 -3.84 15.06
N ALA A 162 17.63 -4.67 14.49
CA ALA A 162 17.23 -5.88 13.77
C ALA A 162 17.89 -7.12 14.42
N HIS A 163 17.78 -7.23 15.74
CA HIS A 163 18.27 -8.37 16.49
C HIS A 163 17.29 -9.55 16.38
N PRO A 164 17.75 -10.82 16.26
CA PRO A 164 16.86 -11.98 16.19
C PRO A 164 15.80 -12.03 17.29
N ARG A 165 16.14 -11.59 18.51
CA ARG A 165 15.19 -11.45 19.62
C ARG A 165 13.96 -10.59 19.27
N GLU A 166 14.17 -9.42 18.67
CA GLU A 166 13.06 -8.51 18.34
C GLU A 166 12.22 -9.05 17.18
N ILE A 167 12.85 -9.76 16.24
CA ILE A 167 12.21 -10.39 15.09
C ILE A 167 11.37 -11.61 15.52
N LEU A 168 11.89 -12.45 16.40
CA LEU A 168 11.22 -13.67 16.85
C LEU A 168 10.16 -13.41 17.93
N ARG A 169 10.27 -12.31 18.70
CA ARG A 169 9.29 -11.93 19.74
C ARG A 169 7.83 -11.94 19.26
N PRO A 170 7.45 -11.27 18.15
CA PRO A 170 6.06 -11.31 17.66
C PRO A 170 5.63 -12.70 17.21
N VAL A 171 6.53 -13.48 16.60
CA VAL A 171 6.25 -14.86 16.14
C VAL A 171 5.90 -15.75 17.34
N LEU A 172 6.73 -15.72 18.37
CA LEU A 172 6.55 -16.49 19.61
C LEU A 172 5.28 -16.04 20.36
N SER A 173 5.06 -14.73 20.47
CA SER A 173 3.90 -14.18 21.20
C SER A 173 2.57 -14.55 20.55
N ARG A 174 2.56 -14.81 19.23
CA ARG A 174 1.40 -15.24 18.46
C ARG A 174 1.27 -16.76 18.34
N GLY A 175 2.22 -17.53 18.88
CA GLY A 175 2.25 -18.99 18.72
C GLY A 175 2.44 -19.42 17.26
N GLY A 176 3.23 -18.66 16.50
CA GLY A 176 3.47 -18.91 15.07
C GLY A 176 4.16 -20.25 14.82
N PHE A 177 3.71 -20.95 13.77
CA PHE A 177 4.41 -22.14 13.25
C PHE A 177 5.67 -21.74 12.48
N GLY A 178 5.58 -20.62 11.76
CA GLY A 178 6.69 -20.08 10.99
C GLY A 178 6.53 -18.58 10.79
N PHE A 179 7.47 -17.99 10.07
CA PHE A 179 7.47 -16.57 9.78
C PHE A 179 8.24 -16.23 8.51
N ILE A 180 8.00 -15.02 8.01
CA ILE A 180 8.72 -14.39 6.91
C ILE A 180 9.23 -13.05 7.42
N LEU A 181 10.47 -12.70 7.05
CA LEU A 181 11.03 -11.37 7.26
C LEU A 181 10.84 -10.56 5.97
N ILE A 182 10.36 -9.33 6.07
CA ILE A 182 10.15 -8.44 4.92
C ILE A 182 10.72 -7.07 5.26
N HIS A 183 11.40 -6.41 4.34
CA HIS A 183 11.68 -4.98 4.47
C HIS A 183 11.68 -4.26 3.15
N ASN A 184 11.44 -2.95 3.17
CA ASN A 184 11.56 -2.12 1.98
C ASN A 184 12.91 -1.40 1.94
N HIS A 185 13.47 -1.26 0.74
CA HIS A 185 14.57 -0.33 0.49
C HIS A 185 13.99 1.00 -0.04
N PRO A 186 14.14 2.13 0.67
CA PRO A 186 13.61 3.42 0.22
C PRO A 186 14.19 3.92 -1.11
N SER A 187 15.40 3.45 -1.46
CA SER A 187 16.03 3.66 -2.78
C SER A 187 15.20 3.08 -3.92
N GLY A 188 14.36 2.08 -3.62
CA GLY A 188 13.57 1.30 -4.55
C GLY A 188 14.34 0.14 -5.18
N ASP A 189 15.64 -0.01 -4.95
CA ASP A 189 16.42 -1.18 -5.39
C ASP A 189 16.27 -2.32 -4.39
N PRO A 190 15.76 -3.51 -4.77
CA PRO A 190 15.60 -4.62 -3.84
C PRO A 190 16.91 -5.42 -3.60
N SER A 191 18.04 -5.02 -4.17
CA SER A 191 19.30 -5.74 -4.02
C SER A 191 19.76 -5.78 -2.56
N PRO A 192 20.12 -6.96 -2.01
CA PRO A 192 20.51 -7.09 -0.61
C PRO A 192 21.87 -6.42 -0.32
N SER A 193 21.94 -5.72 0.80
CA SER A 193 23.18 -5.23 1.40
C SER A 193 23.90 -6.33 2.18
N GLN A 194 25.17 -6.10 2.54
CA GLN A 194 25.91 -7.04 3.40
C GLN A 194 25.26 -7.20 4.78
N ALA A 195 24.64 -6.15 5.31
CA ALA A 195 23.89 -6.22 6.56
C ALA A 195 22.69 -7.18 6.43
N ASP A 196 21.98 -7.16 5.30
CA ASP A 196 20.86 -8.06 5.01
C ASP A 196 21.31 -9.54 4.99
N TYR A 197 22.47 -9.85 4.42
CA TYR A 197 23.02 -11.21 4.47
C TYR A 197 23.36 -11.64 5.90
N GLN A 198 24.01 -10.78 6.67
CA GLN A 198 24.44 -11.10 8.03
C GLN A 198 23.25 -11.34 8.96
N ILE A 199 22.24 -10.47 8.91
CA ILE A 199 21.05 -10.63 9.73
C ILE A 199 20.28 -11.89 9.34
N THR A 200 20.12 -12.17 8.04
CA THR A 200 19.41 -13.36 7.55
C THR A 200 20.03 -14.62 8.13
N ARG A 201 21.36 -14.75 8.08
CA ARG A 201 22.07 -15.91 8.64
C ARG A 201 21.85 -16.08 10.14
N ARG A 202 21.95 -14.99 10.91
CA ARG A 202 21.68 -15.00 12.36
C ARG A 202 20.25 -15.41 12.68
N ILE A 203 19.29 -15.04 11.84
CA ILE A 203 17.88 -15.41 12.01
C ILE A 203 17.66 -16.87 11.66
N ILE A 204 18.29 -17.41 10.61
CA ILE A 204 18.25 -18.84 10.28
C ILE A 204 18.67 -19.65 11.50
N GLU A 205 19.86 -19.37 12.05
CA GLU A 205 20.38 -20.08 13.24
C GLU A 205 19.44 -19.96 14.45
N ALA A 206 18.91 -18.76 14.72
CA ALA A 206 18.01 -18.54 15.84
C ALA A 206 16.65 -19.24 15.66
N ALA A 207 16.11 -19.24 14.44
CA ALA A 207 14.85 -19.89 14.11
C ALA A 207 14.98 -21.41 14.22
N GLU A 208 16.08 -22.00 13.74
CA GLU A 208 16.39 -23.43 13.91
C GLU A 208 16.46 -23.81 15.38
N LEU A 209 17.19 -23.06 16.19
CA LEU A 209 17.30 -23.29 17.64
C LEU A 209 15.93 -23.23 18.34
N MET A 210 15.07 -22.31 17.90
CA MET A 210 13.72 -22.11 18.45
C MET A 210 12.66 -23.03 17.82
N GLN A 211 13.04 -23.88 16.86
CA GLN A 211 12.14 -24.75 16.10
C GLN A 211 11.00 -23.98 15.40
N LEU A 212 11.29 -22.78 14.93
CA LEU A 212 10.39 -21.96 14.12
C LEU A 212 10.76 -22.08 12.65
N ARG A 213 9.76 -22.25 11.78
CA ARG A 213 10.02 -22.31 10.33
C ARG A 213 10.25 -20.91 9.78
N PHE A 214 11.49 -20.57 9.43
CA PHE A 214 11.78 -19.33 8.70
C PHE A 214 11.64 -19.58 7.21
N LEU A 215 10.62 -19.00 6.58
CA LEU A 215 10.26 -19.34 5.19
C LEU A 215 11.04 -18.56 4.16
N ASP A 216 11.24 -17.26 4.40
CA ASP A 216 11.93 -16.38 3.47
C ASP A 216 12.30 -15.07 4.15
N HIS A 217 13.26 -14.38 3.55
CA HIS A 217 13.51 -12.97 3.73
C HIS A 217 13.28 -12.27 2.39
N VAL A 218 12.34 -11.34 2.34
CA VAL A 218 11.96 -10.64 1.10
C VAL A 218 12.25 -9.14 1.20
N ILE A 219 13.11 -8.64 0.33
CA ILE A 219 13.38 -7.22 0.18
C ILE A 219 12.44 -6.65 -0.88
N ILE A 220 11.70 -5.60 -0.55
CA ILE A 220 10.75 -4.94 -1.43
C ILE A 220 11.35 -3.66 -1.98
N GLY A 221 11.46 -3.60 -3.30
CA GLY A 221 11.84 -2.42 -4.06
C GLY A 221 10.61 -1.69 -4.62
N ARG A 222 10.87 -0.74 -5.53
CA ARG A 222 9.83 -0.08 -6.32
C ARG A 222 9.67 -0.79 -7.66
N ASN A 223 8.43 -0.90 -8.12
CA ASN A 223 8.14 -1.40 -9.46
C ASN A 223 8.82 -0.50 -10.52
N SER A 224 9.64 -1.08 -11.38
CA SER A 224 10.40 -0.37 -12.41
C SER A 224 10.53 -1.26 -13.66
N PRO A 225 10.35 -0.72 -14.87
CA PRO A 225 10.46 -1.51 -16.10
C PRO A 225 11.80 -2.25 -16.19
N GLY A 226 11.76 -3.56 -16.43
CA GLY A 226 12.95 -4.39 -16.62
C GLY A 226 13.69 -4.81 -15.35
N ARG A 227 13.15 -4.56 -14.15
CA ARG A 227 13.72 -5.03 -12.88
C ARG A 227 12.65 -5.72 -12.02
N GLN A 228 13.01 -6.84 -11.41
CA GLN A 228 12.16 -7.51 -10.42
C GLN A 228 11.91 -6.56 -9.24
N PRO A 229 10.66 -6.41 -8.75
CA PRO A 229 10.33 -5.43 -7.71
C PRO A 229 10.66 -5.93 -6.30
N TYR A 230 11.24 -7.13 -6.16
CA TYR A 230 11.65 -7.70 -4.90
C TYR A 230 12.89 -8.59 -5.07
N PHE A 231 13.51 -8.97 -3.95
CA PHE A 231 14.54 -10.00 -3.86
C PHE A 231 14.12 -11.01 -2.79
N SER A 232 14.22 -12.31 -3.09
CA SER A 232 13.95 -13.41 -2.17
C SER A 232 15.24 -14.13 -1.81
N PHE A 233 15.54 -14.23 -0.51
CA PHE A 233 16.68 -15.01 -0.04
C PHE A 233 16.45 -16.51 -0.21
N ARG A 234 15.20 -16.98 -0.22
CA ARG A 234 14.85 -18.37 -0.53
C ARG A 234 15.15 -18.72 -1.98
N GLU A 235 14.74 -17.88 -2.93
CA GLU A 235 15.05 -18.08 -4.36
C GLU A 235 16.55 -18.01 -4.65
N ALA A 236 17.28 -17.17 -3.91
CA ALA A 236 18.72 -17.09 -3.96
C ALA A 236 19.44 -18.29 -3.28
N GLY A 237 18.71 -19.22 -2.67
CA GLY A 237 19.25 -20.42 -2.02
C GLY A 237 19.96 -20.17 -0.69
N ILE A 238 19.63 -19.07 -0.01
CA ILE A 238 20.25 -18.67 1.27
C ILE A 238 19.36 -19.07 2.46
N VAL A 239 18.04 -18.86 2.33
CA VAL A 239 17.06 -19.40 3.28
C VAL A 239 16.65 -20.80 2.78
N PRO A 240 16.78 -21.84 3.63
CA PRO A 240 16.50 -23.23 3.25
C PRO A 240 15.02 -23.57 3.07
#